data_AF-A0A4E9FI43-F1
#
_entry.id   AF-A0A4E9FI43-F1
#
_cell.length_a   1.000
_cell.length_b   1.000
_cell.length_c   1.000
_cell.angle_alpha   90.00
_cell.angle_beta   90.00
_cell.angle_gamma   90.00
#
_symmetry.space_group_name_H-M   'P 1'
#
loop_
_entity.id
_entity.type
_entity.pdbx_description
1 polymer ?
#
loop_
_entity_poly.entity_id
_entity_poly.type
_entity_poly.pdbx_seq_one_letter_code
_entity_poly.pdbx_strand_id
1 'polypeptide(L)'
;MVKEEEEASASQASVLAVLASNENGLSNEDLMKRTTGMDVKARGEAVNVLLSSGKIEMLPGHTSGAFILRLRKGTQIADATHEEQLIYSLIEESGRKGIWIRDIRDRTGLSQTQMRKVLKVLEQRKLVKSIKAVGTTKKCYMLYDMVADESLTGGTFYSDQQLDSQFVETLAHICVAMLQSKRKLSEDNHKNDPSAAREFAFVRSTEVAQFIREKGVCRVQLSVVDIESILSVALLDGFIERRADGMYRALTAKMTRCAPSLCPCIHCPIQADCKPGHIISPQNCEYFVTWLGW
;
A
#
# COMPACT_ATOMS: atom_id res chain seq x y z
N MET A 1 -8.08 -19.48 -53.72
CA MET A 1 -8.73 -18.42 -52.93
C MET A 1 -9.55 -18.97 -51.76
N VAL A 2 -10.76 -19.50 -51.91
CA VAL A 2 -11.56 -19.96 -50.73
C VAL A 2 -10.84 -21.03 -49.88
N LYS A 3 -10.23 -22.04 -50.52
CA LYS A 3 -9.49 -23.11 -49.79
C LYS A 3 -8.25 -22.61 -49.05
N GLU A 4 -7.53 -21.63 -49.61
CA GLU A 4 -6.32 -21.09 -48.97
C GLU A 4 -6.66 -20.21 -47.77
N GLU A 5 -7.77 -19.47 -47.83
CA GLU A 5 -8.28 -18.69 -46.69
C GLU A 5 -8.80 -19.60 -45.56
N GLU A 6 -9.46 -20.71 -45.91
CA GLU A 6 -9.90 -21.73 -44.94
C GLU A 6 -8.71 -22.43 -44.26
N GLU A 7 -7.68 -22.83 -45.03
CA GLU A 7 -6.46 -23.44 -44.48
C GLU A 7 -5.66 -22.47 -43.59
N ALA A 8 -5.61 -21.19 -43.96
CA ALA A 8 -4.99 -20.14 -43.15
C ALA A 8 -5.77 -19.91 -41.84
N SER A 9 -7.10 -19.90 -41.89
CA SER A 9 -7.97 -19.77 -40.72
C SER A 9 -7.85 -20.98 -39.78
N ALA A 10 -7.81 -22.20 -40.32
CA ALA A 10 -7.61 -23.42 -39.56
C ALA A 10 -6.24 -23.45 -38.86
N SER A 11 -5.20 -22.99 -39.57
CA SER A 11 -3.85 -22.84 -39.03
C SER A 11 -3.79 -21.88 -37.84
N GLN A 12 -4.45 -20.72 -37.95
CA GLN A 12 -4.56 -19.74 -36.87
C GLN A 12 -5.32 -20.31 -35.65
N ALA A 13 -6.43 -21.01 -35.88
CA ALA A 13 -7.22 -21.61 -34.81
C ALA A 13 -6.44 -22.70 -34.05
N SER A 14 -5.66 -23.51 -34.76
CA SER A 14 -4.81 -24.54 -34.14
C SER A 14 -3.73 -23.94 -33.24
N VAL A 15 -3.02 -22.90 -33.73
CA VAL A 15 -2.01 -22.19 -32.93
C VAL A 15 -2.65 -21.54 -31.69
N LEU A 16 -3.81 -20.91 -31.84
CA LEU A 16 -4.54 -20.32 -30.71
C LEU A 16 -4.96 -21.37 -29.68
N ALA A 17 -5.46 -22.54 -30.10
CA ALA A 17 -5.84 -23.61 -29.20
C ALA A 17 -4.64 -24.16 -28.40
N VAL A 18 -3.49 -24.32 -29.05
CA VAL A 18 -2.26 -24.77 -28.40
C VAL A 18 -1.75 -23.73 -27.38
N LEU A 19 -1.78 -22.45 -27.72
CA LEU A 19 -1.39 -21.37 -26.80
C LEU A 19 -2.39 -21.18 -25.66
N ALA A 20 -3.69 -21.36 -25.91
CA ALA A 20 -4.72 -21.33 -24.86
C ALA A 20 -4.52 -22.44 -23.82
N SER A 21 -3.96 -23.59 -24.22
CA SER A 21 -3.66 -24.69 -23.29
C SER A 21 -2.44 -24.46 -22.40
N ASN A 22 -1.59 -23.45 -22.68
CA ASN A 22 -0.38 -23.17 -21.91
C ASN A 22 -0.35 -21.70 -21.48
N GLU A 23 -0.83 -21.42 -20.27
CA GLU A 23 -1.02 -20.04 -19.78
C GLU A 23 0.26 -19.21 -19.72
N ASN A 24 1.40 -19.86 -19.48
CA ASN A 24 2.72 -19.20 -19.37
C ASN A 24 3.40 -19.01 -20.74
N GLY A 25 2.74 -19.42 -21.82
CA GLY A 25 3.29 -19.40 -23.17
C GLY A 25 4.14 -20.63 -23.50
N LEU A 26 4.55 -20.71 -24.77
CA LEU A 26 5.36 -21.80 -25.32
C LEU A 26 6.56 -21.24 -26.09
N SER A 27 7.69 -21.94 -26.03
CA SER A 27 8.80 -21.70 -26.94
C SER A 27 8.40 -22.04 -28.38
N ASN A 28 9.11 -21.48 -29.36
CA ASN A 28 8.90 -21.86 -30.77
C ASN A 28 9.10 -23.37 -30.99
N GLU A 29 10.06 -23.99 -30.31
CA GLU A 29 10.31 -25.44 -30.40
C GLU A 29 9.15 -26.26 -29.84
N ASP A 30 8.55 -25.84 -28.72
CA ASP A 30 7.42 -26.55 -28.12
C ASP A 30 6.13 -26.34 -28.90
N LEU A 31 5.95 -25.14 -29.48
CA LEU A 31 4.88 -24.90 -30.45
C LEU A 31 5.07 -25.83 -31.66
N MET A 32 6.31 -26.00 -32.13
CA MET A 32 6.61 -26.91 -33.24
C MET A 32 6.23 -28.37 -32.94
N LYS A 33 6.54 -28.85 -31.73
CA LYS A 33 6.21 -30.22 -31.27
C LYS A 33 4.71 -30.44 -31.09
N ARG A 34 3.94 -29.40 -30.75
CA ARG A 34 2.49 -29.50 -30.53
C ARG A 34 1.68 -29.33 -31.81
N THR A 35 2.23 -28.70 -32.85
CA THR A 35 1.57 -28.52 -34.15
C THR A 35 2.32 -29.29 -35.26
N THR A 36 2.56 -30.60 -35.05
CA THR A 36 3.28 -31.45 -36.01
C THR A 36 2.56 -31.64 -37.35
N GLY A 37 1.23 -31.51 -37.36
CA GLY A 37 0.41 -31.63 -38.59
C GLY A 37 0.37 -30.37 -39.46
N MET A 38 1.00 -29.27 -39.04
CA MET A 38 1.01 -28.01 -39.78
C MET A 38 2.32 -27.83 -40.56
N ASP A 39 2.21 -27.38 -41.80
CA ASP A 39 3.39 -26.96 -42.56
C ASP A 39 4.13 -25.83 -41.84
N VAL A 40 5.47 -25.84 -41.94
CA VAL A 40 6.33 -24.88 -41.23
C VAL A 40 6.03 -23.45 -41.69
N LYS A 41 5.75 -23.26 -42.99
CA LYS A 41 5.44 -21.95 -43.56
C LYS A 41 4.06 -21.48 -43.12
N ALA A 42 3.05 -22.35 -43.21
CA ALA A 42 1.68 -22.06 -42.77
C ALA A 42 1.62 -21.67 -41.28
N ARG A 43 2.41 -22.34 -40.42
CA ARG A 43 2.54 -21.96 -39.00
C ARG A 43 3.20 -20.60 -38.81
N GLY A 44 4.29 -20.31 -39.53
CA GLY A 44 4.97 -19.02 -39.45
C GLY A 44 4.05 -17.87 -39.87
N GLU A 45 3.31 -18.06 -40.96
CA GLU A 45 2.29 -17.12 -41.44
C GLU A 45 1.17 -16.94 -40.41
N ALA A 46 0.64 -18.03 -39.84
CA ALA A 46 -0.37 -17.97 -38.78
C ALA A 46 0.12 -17.20 -37.55
N VAL A 47 1.34 -17.46 -37.07
CA VAL A 47 1.94 -16.74 -35.93
C VAL A 47 2.09 -15.25 -36.25
N ASN A 48 2.57 -14.90 -37.44
CA ASN A 48 2.71 -13.49 -37.85
C ASN A 48 1.36 -12.77 -37.94
N VAL A 49 0.32 -13.44 -38.44
CA VAL A 49 -1.05 -12.91 -38.48
C VAL A 49 -1.62 -12.76 -37.06
N LEU A 50 -1.36 -13.71 -36.16
CA LEU A 50 -1.81 -13.63 -34.77
C LEU A 50 -1.08 -12.54 -33.98
N LEU A 51 0.21 -12.32 -34.23
CA LEU A 51 0.99 -11.22 -33.64
C LEU A 51 0.50 -9.86 -34.15
N SER A 52 0.31 -9.73 -35.47
CA SER A 52 -0.17 -8.47 -36.07
C SER A 52 -1.62 -8.13 -35.70
N SER A 53 -2.48 -9.14 -35.53
CA SER A 53 -3.83 -8.95 -34.99
C SER A 53 -3.85 -8.73 -33.47
N GLY A 54 -2.73 -8.86 -32.77
CA GLY A 54 -2.62 -8.62 -31.33
C GLY A 54 -3.24 -9.70 -30.44
N LYS A 55 -3.60 -10.86 -30.99
CA LYS A 55 -4.16 -11.99 -30.23
C LYS A 55 -3.11 -12.71 -29.39
N ILE A 56 -1.86 -12.69 -29.84
CA ILE A 56 -0.72 -13.27 -29.13
C ILE A 56 0.35 -12.20 -28.91
N GLU A 57 1.18 -12.42 -27.91
CA GLU A 57 2.33 -11.58 -27.58
C GLU A 57 3.60 -12.41 -27.50
N MET A 58 4.73 -11.77 -27.82
CA MET A 58 6.04 -12.38 -27.79
C MET A 58 6.83 -11.87 -26.59
N LEU A 59 7.17 -12.77 -25.68
CA LEU A 59 8.01 -12.54 -24.51
C LEU A 59 9.45 -13.01 -24.80
N PRO A 60 10.47 -12.38 -24.21
CA PRO A 60 11.83 -12.93 -24.26
C PRO A 60 11.89 -14.29 -23.57
N GLY A 61 12.62 -15.22 -24.18
CA GLY A 61 12.92 -16.52 -23.61
C GLY A 61 14.07 -16.46 -22.60
N HIS A 62 14.32 -17.58 -21.92
CA HIS A 62 15.40 -17.70 -20.93
C HIS A 62 16.80 -17.70 -21.56
N THR A 63 16.91 -18.08 -22.83
CA THR A 63 18.15 -18.07 -23.61
C THR A 63 18.18 -16.87 -24.53
N SER A 64 19.38 -16.29 -24.74
CA SER A 64 19.56 -15.12 -25.61
C SER A 64 19.07 -15.42 -27.02
N GLY A 65 18.06 -14.67 -27.49
CA GLY A 65 17.44 -14.84 -28.81
C GLY A 65 16.25 -15.81 -28.84
N ALA A 66 15.97 -16.55 -27.76
CA ALA A 66 14.73 -17.31 -27.66
C ALA A 66 13.56 -16.38 -27.33
N PHE A 67 12.36 -16.82 -27.71
CA PHE A 67 11.12 -16.13 -27.40
C PHE A 67 10.04 -17.14 -26.99
N ILE A 68 9.12 -16.67 -26.16
CA ILE A 68 7.96 -17.41 -25.69
C ILE A 68 6.72 -16.71 -26.27
N LEU A 69 5.90 -17.46 -26.99
CA LEU A 69 4.62 -16.99 -27.50
C LEU A 69 3.53 -17.29 -26.48
N ARG A 70 2.73 -16.28 -26.15
CA ARG A 70 1.63 -16.41 -25.18
C ARG A 70 0.36 -15.79 -25.75
N LEU A 71 -0.79 -16.37 -25.39
CA LEU A 71 -2.08 -15.76 -25.69
C LEU A 71 -2.26 -14.49 -24.85
N ARG A 72 -2.55 -13.36 -25.50
CA ARG A 72 -2.82 -12.10 -24.78
C ARG A 72 -4.12 -12.23 -24.01
N LYS A 73 -4.07 -12.00 -22.69
CA LYS A 73 -5.27 -11.93 -21.84
C LYS A 73 -5.83 -10.50 -21.72
N GLY A 74 -5.00 -9.50 -22.01
CA GLY A 74 -5.28 -8.09 -21.77
C GLY A 74 -5.97 -7.34 -22.91
N THR A 75 -6.42 -6.12 -22.60
CA THR A 75 -7.07 -5.20 -23.52
C THR A 75 -6.06 -4.65 -24.55
N GLN A 76 -6.47 -4.61 -25.82
CA GLN A 76 -5.67 -4.03 -26.89
C GLN A 76 -5.86 -2.52 -26.91
N ILE A 77 -4.74 -1.79 -26.79
CA ILE A 77 -4.71 -0.34 -26.89
C ILE A 77 -4.63 0.03 -28.38
N ALA A 78 -5.50 0.94 -28.83
CA ALA A 78 -5.42 1.52 -30.16
C ALA A 78 -4.12 2.35 -30.31
N ASP A 79 -3.46 2.22 -31.45
CA ASP A 79 -2.22 2.95 -31.78
C ASP A 79 -1.07 2.72 -30.78
N ALA A 80 -0.97 1.51 -30.20
CA ALA A 80 0.15 1.13 -29.35
C ALA A 80 1.22 0.37 -30.12
N THR A 81 2.49 0.64 -29.82
CA THR A 81 3.59 -0.19 -30.30
C THR A 81 3.54 -1.58 -29.65
N HIS A 82 4.21 -2.58 -30.25
CA HIS A 82 4.28 -3.93 -29.66
C HIS A 82 4.87 -3.89 -28.23
N GLU A 83 5.86 -3.02 -27.99
CA GLU A 83 6.46 -2.84 -26.66
C GLU A 83 5.49 -2.19 -25.66
N GLU A 84 4.75 -1.16 -26.08
CA GLU A 84 3.71 -0.49 -25.26
C GLU A 84 2.62 -1.47 -24.85
N GLN A 85 2.15 -2.25 -25.82
CA GLN A 85 1.08 -3.20 -25.63
C GLN A 85 1.50 -4.33 -24.69
N LEU A 86 2.74 -4.83 -24.82
CA LEU A 86 3.28 -5.87 -23.94
C LEU A 86 3.41 -5.37 -22.48
N ILE A 87 3.97 -4.17 -22.28
CA ILE A 87 4.08 -3.57 -20.94
C ILE A 87 2.69 -3.36 -20.34
N TYR A 88 1.75 -2.87 -21.12
CA TYR A 88 0.39 -2.63 -20.64
C TYR A 88 -0.33 -3.92 -20.24
N SER A 89 -0.25 -4.97 -21.05
CA SER A 89 -0.85 -6.28 -20.70
C SER A 89 -0.24 -6.86 -19.43
N LEU A 90 1.07 -6.74 -19.21
CA LEU A 90 1.72 -7.15 -17.95
C LEU A 90 1.24 -6.34 -16.73
N ILE A 91 0.98 -5.04 -16.91
CA ILE A 91 0.45 -4.18 -15.84
C ILE A 91 -1.01 -4.54 -15.53
N GLU A 92 -1.82 -4.78 -16.56
CA GLU A 92 -3.22 -5.20 -16.41
C GLU A 92 -3.33 -6.53 -15.66
N GLU A 93 -2.48 -7.50 -15.98
CA GLU A 93 -2.41 -8.79 -15.27
C GLU A 93 -2.06 -8.67 -13.79
N SER A 94 -1.34 -7.62 -13.39
CA SER A 94 -0.91 -7.43 -12.00
C SER A 94 -2.02 -6.92 -11.07
N GLY A 95 -3.14 -6.44 -11.63
CA GLY A 95 -4.31 -6.02 -10.85
C GLY A 95 -3.98 -4.91 -9.83
N ARG A 96 -4.64 -4.97 -8.67
CA ARG A 96 -4.52 -3.96 -7.59
C ARG A 96 -3.15 -3.88 -6.91
N LYS A 97 -2.34 -4.94 -7.01
CA LYS A 97 -0.98 -4.99 -6.45
C LYS A 97 0.04 -4.25 -7.31
N GLY A 98 -0.29 -4.01 -8.59
CA GLY A 98 0.64 -3.46 -9.56
C GLY A 98 1.85 -4.36 -9.82
N ILE A 99 2.74 -3.90 -10.69
CA ILE A 99 3.98 -4.58 -11.06
C ILE A 99 5.19 -3.68 -10.83
N TRP A 100 6.25 -4.25 -10.24
CA TRP A 100 7.48 -3.51 -9.98
C TRP A 100 8.25 -3.26 -11.26
N ILE A 101 8.95 -2.11 -11.34
CA ILE A 101 9.76 -1.77 -12.51
C ILE A 101 10.82 -2.83 -12.87
N ARG A 102 11.34 -3.57 -11.89
CA ARG A 102 12.29 -4.67 -12.11
C ARG A 102 11.60 -5.85 -12.80
N ASP A 103 10.42 -6.21 -12.33
CA ASP A 103 9.66 -7.34 -12.87
C ASP A 103 9.19 -7.05 -14.30
N ILE A 104 8.82 -5.80 -14.62
CA ILE A 104 8.54 -5.40 -16.01
C ILE A 104 9.79 -5.61 -16.88
N ARG A 105 10.96 -5.16 -16.42
CA ARG A 105 12.22 -5.31 -17.16
C ARG A 105 12.55 -6.78 -17.39
N ASP A 106 12.44 -7.60 -16.35
CA ASP A 106 12.83 -9.01 -16.40
C ASP A 106 11.85 -9.83 -17.25
N ARG A 107 10.57 -9.45 -17.32
CA ARG A 107 9.55 -10.10 -18.17
C ARG A 107 9.54 -9.61 -19.62
N THR A 108 9.87 -8.35 -19.87
CA THR A 108 9.84 -7.78 -21.23
C THR A 108 11.19 -7.89 -21.95
N GLY A 109 12.30 -8.01 -21.21
CA GLY A 109 13.65 -8.05 -21.77
C GLY A 109 14.12 -6.72 -22.36
N LEU A 110 13.33 -5.66 -22.21
CA LEU A 110 13.63 -4.33 -22.75
C LEU A 110 14.75 -3.65 -21.96
N SER A 111 15.56 -2.84 -22.66
CA SER A 111 16.57 -2.03 -21.98
C SER A 111 15.93 -1.03 -21.01
N GLN A 112 16.66 -0.65 -19.97
CA GLN A 112 16.23 0.34 -18.97
C GLN A 112 15.74 1.66 -19.63
N THR A 113 16.37 2.06 -20.73
CA THR A 113 16.06 3.29 -21.46
C THR A 113 14.78 3.15 -22.28
N GLN A 114 14.60 2.05 -23.02
CA GLN A 114 13.39 1.78 -23.79
C GLN A 114 12.18 1.66 -22.87
N MET A 115 12.27 0.84 -21.83
CA MET A 115 11.19 0.64 -20.86
C MET A 115 10.75 1.96 -20.22
N ARG A 116 11.69 2.84 -19.84
CA ARG A 116 11.36 4.17 -19.28
C ARG A 116 10.68 5.09 -20.29
N LYS A 117 11.06 5.05 -21.57
CA LYS A 117 10.40 5.82 -22.64
C LYS A 117 8.96 5.34 -22.82
N VAL A 118 8.76 4.02 -22.93
CA VAL A 118 7.43 3.41 -23.11
C VAL A 118 6.52 3.70 -21.91
N LEU A 119 7.00 3.50 -20.68
CA LEU A 119 6.23 3.81 -19.48
C LEU A 119 5.84 5.28 -19.40
N LYS A 120 6.74 6.20 -19.80
CA LYS A 120 6.43 7.64 -19.85
C LYS A 120 5.33 7.96 -20.86
N VAL A 121 5.32 7.30 -22.01
CA VAL A 121 4.25 7.45 -23.02
C VAL A 121 2.91 6.91 -22.49
N LEU A 122 2.91 5.73 -21.86
CA LEU A 122 1.70 5.15 -21.25
C LEU A 122 1.16 6.00 -20.09
N GLU A 123 2.03 6.62 -19.30
CA GLU A 123 1.66 7.59 -18.26
C GLU A 123 1.09 8.88 -18.84
N GLN A 124 1.70 9.41 -19.91
CA GLN A 124 1.20 10.61 -20.62
C GLN A 124 -0.19 10.39 -21.23
N ARG A 125 -0.44 9.17 -21.73
CA ARG A 125 -1.75 8.75 -22.24
C ARG A 125 -2.77 8.44 -21.15
N LYS A 126 -2.41 8.56 -19.86
CA LYS A 126 -3.25 8.20 -18.70
C LYS A 126 -3.78 6.76 -18.74
N LEU A 127 -3.01 5.84 -19.29
CA LEU A 127 -3.34 4.40 -19.28
C LEU A 127 -2.75 3.72 -18.04
N VAL A 128 -1.58 4.19 -17.60
CA VAL A 128 -0.83 3.67 -16.46
C VAL A 128 -0.51 4.83 -15.51
N LYS A 129 -0.39 4.53 -14.22
CA LYS A 129 0.16 5.44 -13.22
C LYS A 129 1.28 4.75 -12.43
N SER A 130 2.26 5.53 -12.00
CA SER A 130 3.26 5.06 -11.04
C SER A 130 2.84 5.37 -9.61
N ILE A 131 3.00 4.38 -8.74
CA ILE A 131 2.83 4.48 -7.30
C ILE A 131 4.14 4.08 -6.64
N LYS A 132 4.55 4.86 -5.65
CA LYS A 132 5.62 4.46 -4.74
C LYS A 132 4.97 3.78 -3.55
N ALA A 133 5.38 2.55 -3.26
CA ALA A 133 4.80 1.82 -2.15
C ALA A 133 5.40 2.29 -0.81
N VAL A 134 4.62 2.21 0.27
CA VAL A 134 5.05 2.59 1.61
C VAL A 134 6.25 1.76 2.07
N GLY A 135 7.21 2.43 2.71
CA GLY A 135 8.43 1.78 3.22
C GLY A 135 9.45 1.39 2.15
N THR A 136 9.20 1.65 0.86
CA THR A 136 10.14 1.33 -0.22
C THR A 136 10.31 2.48 -1.19
N THR A 137 11.53 2.66 -1.68
CA THR A 137 11.85 3.64 -2.73
C THR A 137 11.52 3.12 -4.14
N LYS A 138 11.05 1.87 -4.25
CA LYS A 138 10.75 1.23 -5.53
C LYS A 138 9.40 1.72 -6.09
N LYS A 139 9.38 1.99 -7.39
CA LYS A 139 8.15 2.31 -8.13
C LYS A 139 7.44 1.03 -8.57
N CYS A 140 6.14 1.03 -8.32
CA CYS A 140 5.17 0.07 -8.83
C CYS A 140 4.32 0.77 -9.90
N TYR A 141 3.94 0.06 -10.97
CA TYR A 141 3.05 0.57 -12.00
C TYR A 141 1.73 -0.19 -11.97
N MET A 142 0.64 0.54 -12.19
CA MET A 142 -0.71 -0.02 -12.25
C MET A 142 -1.56 0.75 -13.26
N LEU A 143 -2.71 0.20 -13.64
CA LEU A 143 -3.66 0.91 -14.50
C LEU A 143 -4.13 2.21 -13.85
N TYR A 144 -4.36 3.23 -14.67
CA TYR A 144 -4.71 4.57 -14.20
C TYR A 144 -5.99 4.58 -13.36
N ASP A 145 -7.03 3.87 -13.80
CA ASP A 145 -8.35 3.84 -13.15
C ASP A 145 -8.44 2.90 -11.94
N MET A 146 -7.45 2.03 -11.73
CA MET A 146 -7.50 1.09 -10.61
C MET A 146 -7.12 1.74 -9.28
N VAL A 147 -7.76 1.31 -8.19
CA VAL A 147 -7.40 1.72 -6.83
C VAL A 147 -6.31 0.77 -6.30
N ALA A 148 -5.24 1.35 -5.77
CA ALA A 148 -4.12 0.59 -5.24
C ALA A 148 -4.54 -0.19 -3.98
N ASP A 149 -3.96 -1.35 -3.80
CA ASP A 149 -4.17 -2.13 -2.59
C ASP A 149 -3.59 -1.42 -1.35
N GLU A 150 -4.24 -1.53 -0.20
CA GLU A 150 -3.79 -0.91 1.06
C GLU A 150 -2.39 -1.36 1.46
N SER A 151 -2.02 -2.58 1.07
CA SER A 151 -0.67 -3.13 1.27
C SER A 151 0.43 -2.32 0.55
N LEU A 152 0.10 -1.60 -0.53
CA LEU A 152 1.03 -0.70 -1.22
C LEU A 152 0.99 0.71 -0.64
N THR A 153 -0.21 1.22 -0.30
CA THR A 153 -0.40 2.62 0.11
C THR A 153 -0.22 2.84 1.61
N GLY A 154 -0.17 1.78 2.43
CA GLY A 154 -0.05 1.85 3.89
C GLY A 154 -1.38 2.07 4.61
N GLY A 155 -2.49 2.21 3.88
CA GLY A 155 -3.82 2.46 4.44
C GLY A 155 -4.15 3.95 4.61
N THR A 156 -5.13 4.25 5.46
CA THR A 156 -5.79 5.57 5.56
C THR A 156 -4.94 6.66 6.23
N PHE A 157 -3.94 6.27 7.03
CA PHE A 157 -3.10 7.20 7.80
C PHE A 157 -1.83 7.66 7.06
N TYR A 158 -1.62 7.19 5.83
CA TYR A 158 -0.46 7.54 5.04
C TYR A 158 -0.83 8.56 3.97
N SER A 159 -0.06 9.65 3.93
CA SER A 159 -0.09 10.64 2.87
C SER A 159 1.30 10.73 2.26
N ASP A 160 1.40 10.71 0.93
CA ASP A 160 2.69 10.76 0.22
C ASP A 160 3.75 9.74 0.70
N GLN A 161 3.29 8.54 1.07
CA GLN A 161 4.09 7.44 1.65
C GLN A 161 4.67 7.69 3.04
N GLN A 162 4.31 8.79 3.68
CA GLN A 162 4.68 9.07 5.06
C GLN A 162 3.45 8.93 5.94
N LEU A 163 3.67 8.43 7.15
CA LEU A 163 2.62 8.45 8.17
C LEU A 163 2.32 9.91 8.47
N ASP A 164 1.06 10.31 8.31
CA ASP A 164 0.59 11.63 8.72
C ASP A 164 0.41 11.64 10.24
N SER A 165 1.51 11.86 10.95
CA SER A 165 1.52 11.85 12.42
C SER A 165 0.59 12.91 12.99
N GLN A 166 0.48 14.08 12.35
CA GLN A 166 -0.43 15.14 12.77
C GLN A 166 -1.89 14.70 12.66
N PHE A 167 -2.24 14.01 11.59
CA PHE A 167 -3.58 13.43 11.42
C PHE A 167 -3.88 12.38 12.49
N VAL A 168 -2.95 11.46 12.75
CA VAL A 168 -3.08 10.43 13.80
C VAL A 168 -3.23 11.05 15.18
N GLU A 169 -2.37 12.01 15.54
CA GLU A 169 -2.44 12.73 16.81
C GLU A 169 -3.76 13.48 16.95
N THR A 170 -4.18 14.21 15.93
CA THR A 170 -5.45 14.97 15.94
C THR A 170 -6.64 14.04 16.14
N LEU A 171 -6.68 12.91 15.42
CA LEU A 171 -7.70 11.89 15.59
C LEU A 171 -7.71 11.29 17.00
N ALA A 172 -6.53 10.98 17.56
CA ALA A 172 -6.40 10.47 18.92
C ALA A 172 -6.96 11.47 19.94
N HIS A 173 -6.62 12.75 19.82
CA HIS A 173 -7.15 13.81 20.68
C HIS A 173 -8.68 13.90 20.60
N ILE A 174 -9.26 13.80 19.40
CA ILE A 174 -10.72 13.86 19.21
C ILE A 174 -11.41 12.64 19.83
N CYS A 175 -10.86 11.44 19.62
CA CYS A 175 -11.35 10.22 20.26
C CYS A 175 -11.32 10.33 21.79
N VAL A 176 -10.20 10.78 22.35
CA VAL A 176 -10.04 10.97 23.80
C VAL A 176 -11.03 12.01 24.32
N ALA A 177 -11.18 13.14 23.65
CA ALA A 177 -12.12 14.20 24.04
C ALA A 177 -13.58 13.72 24.04
N MET A 178 -13.97 12.93 23.03
CA MET A 178 -15.30 12.31 22.98
C MET A 178 -15.54 11.37 24.17
N LEU A 179 -14.57 10.50 24.47
CA LEU A 179 -14.64 9.58 25.62
C LEU A 179 -14.66 10.32 26.96
N GLN A 180 -13.89 11.41 27.10
CA GLN A 180 -13.91 12.27 28.28
C GLN A 180 -15.28 12.95 28.46
N SER A 181 -15.86 13.47 27.38
CA SER A 181 -17.20 14.07 27.41
C SER A 181 -18.26 13.04 27.80
N LYS A 182 -18.18 11.82 27.25
CA LYS A 182 -19.13 10.74 27.57
C LYS A 182 -19.01 10.32 29.03
N ARG A 183 -17.78 10.22 29.53
CA ARG A 183 -17.51 9.93 30.94
C ARG A 183 -18.08 11.00 31.86
N LYS A 184 -17.82 12.28 31.59
CA LYS A 184 -18.35 13.40 32.38
C LYS A 184 -19.89 13.36 32.43
N LEU A 185 -20.53 13.15 31.28
CA LEU A 185 -21.99 13.02 31.20
C LEU A 185 -22.51 11.85 32.05
N SER A 186 -21.80 10.72 32.06
CA SER A 186 -22.15 9.56 32.88
C SER A 186 -22.02 9.85 34.38
N GLU A 187 -20.92 10.51 34.80
CA GLU A 187 -20.69 10.93 36.18
C GLU A 187 -21.75 11.95 36.65
N ASP A 188 -22.16 12.87 35.77
CA ASP A 188 -23.21 13.86 36.06
C ASP A 188 -24.60 13.24 36.19
N ASN A 189 -24.92 12.21 35.39
CA ASN A 189 -26.20 11.51 35.43
C ASN A 189 -26.31 10.52 36.60
N HIS A 190 -25.18 9.94 37.05
CA HIS A 190 -25.12 8.90 38.07
C HIS A 190 -24.32 9.32 39.31
N LYS A 191 -24.50 10.56 39.78
CA LYS A 191 -23.73 11.13 40.92
C LYS A 191 -23.74 10.27 42.19
N ASN A 192 -24.85 9.56 42.44
CA ASN A 192 -25.03 8.74 43.63
C ASN A 192 -24.67 7.26 43.42
N ASP A 193 -24.28 6.86 42.20
CA ASP A 193 -23.93 5.48 41.86
C ASP A 193 -22.64 5.44 41.01
N PRO A 194 -21.46 5.35 41.65
CA PRO A 194 -20.17 5.28 40.96
C PRO A 194 -20.03 4.05 40.04
N SER A 195 -20.72 2.96 40.36
CA SER A 195 -20.67 1.73 39.56
C SER A 195 -21.42 1.93 38.25
N ALA A 196 -22.63 2.48 38.30
CA ALA A 196 -23.38 2.86 37.10
C ALA A 196 -22.64 3.94 36.31
N ALA A 197 -22.12 4.99 36.97
CA ALA A 197 -21.33 6.04 36.32
C ALA A 197 -20.14 5.47 35.53
N ARG A 198 -19.47 4.46 36.09
CA ARG A 198 -18.39 3.74 35.39
C ARG A 198 -18.91 2.93 34.21
N GLU A 199 -19.99 2.17 34.38
CA GLU A 199 -20.55 1.31 33.34
C GLU A 199 -21.00 2.11 32.12
N PHE A 200 -21.77 3.18 32.32
CA PHE A 200 -22.30 4.02 31.25
C PHE A 200 -21.27 4.95 30.59
N ALA A 201 -20.05 5.01 31.12
CA ALA A 201 -18.93 5.74 30.52
C ALA A 201 -18.21 4.95 29.42
N PHE A 202 -18.42 3.63 29.33
CA PHE A 202 -17.82 2.77 28.30
C PHE A 202 -18.53 2.92 26.95
N VAL A 203 -17.76 2.90 25.88
CA VAL A 203 -18.21 3.14 24.50
C VAL A 203 -17.56 2.12 23.56
N ARG A 204 -18.29 1.62 22.56
CA ARG A 204 -17.73 0.74 21.52
C ARG A 204 -17.00 1.52 20.42
N SER A 205 -16.03 0.86 19.76
CA SER A 205 -15.32 1.43 18.60
C SER A 205 -16.27 1.87 17.48
N THR A 206 -17.38 1.17 17.29
CA THR A 206 -18.44 1.51 16.32
C THR A 206 -19.11 2.85 16.62
N GLU A 207 -19.35 3.17 17.89
CA GLU A 207 -19.95 4.44 18.31
C GLU A 207 -18.97 5.59 18.14
N VAL A 208 -17.68 5.37 18.43
CA VAL A 208 -16.61 6.35 18.18
C VAL A 208 -16.50 6.64 16.67
N ALA A 209 -16.52 5.59 15.84
CA ALA A 209 -16.49 5.74 14.38
C ALA A 209 -17.70 6.52 13.84
N GLN A 210 -18.90 6.25 14.39
CA GLN A 210 -20.11 7.00 14.04
C GLN A 210 -19.99 8.48 14.44
N PHE A 211 -19.51 8.77 15.66
CA PHE A 211 -19.31 10.13 16.12
C PHE A 211 -18.35 10.93 15.20
N ILE A 212 -17.23 10.33 14.81
CA ILE A 212 -16.25 10.98 13.93
C ILE A 212 -16.87 11.28 12.55
N ARG A 213 -17.67 10.34 12.02
CA ARG A 213 -18.38 10.50 10.75
C ARG A 213 -19.39 11.63 10.81
N GLU A 214 -20.19 11.70 11.87
CA GLU A 214 -21.22 12.73 12.07
C GLU A 214 -20.62 14.12 12.25
N LYS A 215 -19.46 14.23 12.91
CA LYS A 215 -18.75 15.50 13.08
C LYS A 215 -18.06 16.00 11.80
N GLY A 216 -17.91 15.15 10.78
CA GLY A 216 -17.32 15.55 9.49
C GLY A 216 -15.86 16.00 9.62
N VAL A 217 -15.13 15.52 10.62
CA VAL A 217 -13.75 15.93 10.93
C VAL A 217 -12.79 15.52 9.80
N CYS A 218 -13.04 14.37 9.18
CA CYS A 218 -12.17 13.77 8.20
C CYS A 218 -12.86 13.72 6.84
N ARG A 219 -12.11 14.06 5.78
CA ARG A 219 -12.55 13.86 4.40
C ARG A 219 -12.45 12.39 3.97
N VAL A 220 -11.54 11.64 4.60
CA VAL A 220 -11.30 10.22 4.33
C VAL A 220 -12.30 9.39 5.13
N GLN A 221 -12.85 8.36 4.50
CA GLN A 221 -13.71 7.40 5.18
C GLN A 221 -12.85 6.48 6.05
N LEU A 222 -13.03 6.58 7.36
CA LEU A 222 -12.33 5.72 8.33
C LEU A 222 -13.17 4.47 8.61
N SER A 223 -12.53 3.30 8.52
CA SER A 223 -13.12 2.03 8.94
C SER A 223 -13.10 1.90 10.46
N VAL A 224 -13.83 0.92 11.00
CA VAL A 224 -13.80 0.65 12.46
C VAL A 224 -12.40 0.19 12.89
N VAL A 225 -11.69 -0.55 12.03
CA VAL A 225 -10.32 -1.02 12.29
C VAL A 225 -9.33 0.14 12.39
N ASP A 226 -9.51 1.16 11.54
CA ASP A 226 -8.72 2.41 11.63
C ASP A 226 -8.92 3.08 12.99
N ILE A 227 -10.17 3.20 13.44
CA ILE A 227 -10.51 3.80 14.74
C ILE A 227 -9.93 2.97 15.90
N GLU A 228 -9.99 1.65 15.84
CA GLU A 228 -9.38 0.78 16.86
C GLU A 228 -7.85 0.93 16.93
N SER A 229 -7.21 1.17 15.78
CA SER A 229 -5.78 1.47 15.73
C SER A 229 -5.46 2.80 16.42
N ILE A 230 -6.27 3.84 16.19
CA ILE A 230 -6.14 5.14 16.88
C ILE A 230 -6.42 5.02 18.38
N LEU A 231 -7.46 4.28 18.78
CA LEU A 231 -7.77 4.03 20.19
C LEU A 231 -6.64 3.24 20.86
N SER A 232 -5.95 2.35 20.14
CA SER A 232 -4.77 1.65 20.66
C SER A 232 -3.62 2.61 20.96
N VAL A 233 -3.42 3.66 20.15
CA VAL A 233 -2.44 4.72 20.46
C VAL A 233 -2.82 5.44 21.75
N ALA A 234 -4.08 5.90 21.87
CA ALA A 234 -4.56 6.57 23.08
C ALA A 234 -4.52 5.67 24.35
N LEU A 235 -4.66 4.36 24.18
CA LEU A 235 -4.51 3.37 25.24
C LEU A 235 -3.05 3.30 25.73
N LEU A 236 -2.09 3.29 24.80
CA LEU A 236 -0.65 3.29 25.10
C LEU A 236 -0.20 4.59 25.77
N ASP A 237 -0.76 5.73 25.36
CA ASP A 237 -0.52 7.03 25.99
C ASP A 237 -1.13 7.14 27.41
N GLY A 238 -1.95 6.16 27.82
CA GLY A 238 -2.58 6.13 29.13
C GLY A 238 -3.75 7.11 29.29
N PHE A 239 -4.33 7.58 28.19
CA PHE A 239 -5.49 8.48 28.23
C PHE A 239 -6.82 7.74 28.35
N ILE A 240 -6.87 6.48 27.93
CA ILE A 240 -8.08 5.64 27.96
C ILE A 240 -7.76 4.26 28.53
N GLU A 241 -8.80 3.52 28.93
CA GLU A 241 -8.71 2.10 29.26
C GLU A 241 -9.62 1.29 28.35
N ARG A 242 -9.23 0.04 28.09
CA ARG A 242 -10.01 -0.95 27.33
C ARG A 242 -10.49 -2.06 28.28
N ARG A 243 -11.76 -2.39 28.21
CA ARG A 243 -12.39 -3.52 28.92
C ARG A 243 -12.26 -4.81 28.09
N ALA A 244 -12.36 -5.96 28.75
CA ALA A 244 -12.25 -7.28 28.11
C ALA A 244 -13.27 -7.52 26.98
N ASP A 245 -14.43 -6.86 27.01
CA ASP A 245 -15.46 -6.90 25.97
C ASP A 245 -15.14 -6.02 24.74
N GLY A 246 -14.03 -5.26 24.78
CA GLY A 246 -13.63 -4.36 23.70
C GLY A 246 -14.19 -2.94 23.81
N MET A 247 -14.89 -2.58 24.88
CA MET A 247 -15.32 -1.19 25.10
C MET A 247 -14.19 -0.33 25.69
N TYR A 248 -14.25 0.97 25.43
CA TYR A 248 -13.26 1.96 25.85
C TYR A 248 -13.90 3.02 26.75
N ARG A 249 -13.15 3.54 27.73
CA ARG A 249 -13.52 4.79 28.43
C ARG A 249 -12.29 5.65 28.69
N ALA A 250 -12.50 6.95 28.86
CA ALA A 250 -11.42 7.85 29.25
C ALA A 250 -10.96 7.64 30.71
N LEU A 251 -9.65 7.63 30.91
CA LEU A 251 -9.04 7.67 32.25
C LEU A 251 -9.07 9.11 32.80
N THR A 252 -9.05 9.22 34.13
CA THR A 252 -8.80 10.54 34.74
C THR A 252 -7.30 10.71 34.70
N ALA A 253 -6.83 11.71 33.97
CA ALA A 253 -5.40 12.00 33.90
C ALA A 253 -4.87 12.27 35.31
N LYS A 254 -4.25 11.24 35.91
CA LYS A 254 -3.44 11.36 37.11
C LYS A 254 -2.00 11.16 36.70
N MET A 255 -1.44 12.19 36.06
CA MET A 255 0.00 12.23 35.82
C MET A 255 0.68 12.44 37.16
N THR A 256 0.93 11.36 37.89
CA THR A 256 1.73 11.42 39.12
C THR A 256 3.19 11.55 38.71
N ARG A 257 3.69 12.78 38.63
CA ARG A 257 5.13 13.01 38.52
C ARG A 257 5.77 12.59 39.83
N CYS A 258 6.72 11.65 39.80
CA CYS A 258 7.52 11.35 40.97
C CYS A 258 8.45 12.55 41.26
N ALA A 259 8.71 12.88 42.53
CA ALA A 259 9.55 14.02 42.89
C ALA A 259 10.92 14.05 42.15
N PRO A 260 11.60 12.91 41.92
CA PRO A 260 12.84 12.91 41.14
C PRO A 260 12.68 13.40 39.69
N SER A 261 11.53 13.20 39.05
CA SER A 261 11.26 13.71 37.70
C SER A 261 11.22 15.24 37.61
N LEU A 262 11.14 15.94 38.74
CA LEU A 262 11.26 17.39 38.79
C LEU A 262 12.72 17.85 38.88
N CYS A 263 13.65 16.95 39.23
CA CYS A 263 15.06 17.27 39.33
C CYS A 263 15.70 17.26 37.93
N PRO A 264 16.46 18.31 37.55
CA PRO A 264 17.09 18.36 36.23
C PRO A 264 18.09 17.21 36.01
N CYS A 265 18.64 16.62 37.09
CA CYS A 265 19.58 15.51 37.00
C CYS A 265 19.02 14.29 36.27
N ILE A 266 17.70 14.01 36.34
CA ILE A 266 17.10 12.85 35.66
C ILE A 266 17.09 13.00 34.14
N HIS A 267 17.04 14.22 33.65
CA HIS A 267 16.96 14.53 32.23
C HIS A 267 18.30 15.07 31.69
N CYS A 268 19.35 15.07 32.52
CA CYS A 268 20.62 15.68 32.19
C CYS A 268 21.39 14.79 31.19
N PRO A 269 21.67 15.28 29.96
CA PRO A 269 22.33 14.47 28.92
C PRO A 269 23.79 14.13 29.28
N ILE A 270 24.38 14.88 30.21
CA ILE A 270 25.79 14.76 30.65
C ILE A 270 25.90 14.26 32.09
N GLN A 271 24.86 13.57 32.60
CA GLN A 271 24.83 13.07 33.98
C GLN A 271 26.05 12.19 34.30
N ALA A 272 26.50 11.36 33.35
CA ALA A 272 27.61 10.43 33.54
C ALA A 272 28.96 11.13 33.81
N ASP A 273 29.13 12.35 33.30
CA ASP A 273 30.37 13.13 33.44
C ASP A 273 30.35 14.06 34.67
N CYS A 274 29.19 14.24 35.29
CA CYS A 274 28.99 15.16 36.40
C CYS A 274 29.51 14.58 37.71
N LYS A 275 30.59 15.15 38.26
CA LYS A 275 31.19 14.74 39.53
C LYS A 275 31.59 15.96 40.38
N PRO A 276 31.46 15.88 41.71
CA PRO A 276 31.99 16.91 42.60
C PRO A 276 33.48 17.19 42.31
N GLY A 277 33.82 18.46 42.04
CA GLY A 277 35.19 18.90 41.76
C GLY A 277 35.70 18.72 40.32
N HIS A 278 34.89 18.18 39.41
CA HIS A 278 35.22 18.11 37.98
C HIS A 278 34.84 19.41 37.24
N ILE A 279 35.19 19.51 35.96
CA ILE A 279 34.77 20.62 35.07
C ILE A 279 33.24 20.65 34.97
N ILE A 280 32.61 19.49 34.79
CA ILE A 280 31.16 19.31 34.88
C ILE A 280 30.86 18.81 36.28
N SER A 281 30.24 19.66 37.09
CA SER A 281 29.99 19.37 38.49
C SER A 281 28.65 19.93 38.95
N PRO A 282 28.07 19.40 40.04
CA PRO A 282 26.88 20.01 40.61
C PRO A 282 27.13 21.43 41.13
N GLN A 283 28.37 21.78 41.51
CA GLN A 283 28.73 23.10 42.05
C GLN A 283 28.64 24.23 41.02
N ASN A 284 28.87 23.93 39.74
CA ASN A 284 28.85 24.89 38.63
C ASN A 284 27.77 24.56 37.58
N CYS A 285 26.76 23.78 37.95
CA CYS A 285 25.73 23.28 37.03
C CYS A 285 24.78 24.40 36.56
N GLU A 286 24.80 24.72 35.28
CA GLU A 286 23.88 25.70 34.66
C GLU A 286 22.40 25.27 34.75
N TYR A 287 22.13 23.96 34.72
CA TYR A 287 20.77 23.45 34.90
C TYR A 287 20.23 23.73 36.30
N PHE A 288 21.08 23.69 37.33
CA PHE A 288 20.69 24.05 38.68
C PHE A 288 20.46 25.55 38.81
N VAL A 289 21.30 26.39 38.20
CA VAL A 289 21.08 27.85 38.18
C VAL A 289 19.71 28.16 37.56
N THR A 290 19.40 27.55 36.43
CA THR A 290 18.10 27.73 35.76
C THR A 290 16.97 27.18 36.63
N TRP A 291 17.08 25.95 37.15
CA TRP A 291 16.01 25.27 37.89
C TRP A 291 15.72 25.90 39.26
N LEU A 292 16.74 26.34 39.99
CA LEU A 292 16.61 27.02 41.29
C LEU A 292 16.25 28.51 41.16
N GLY A 293 16.30 29.07 39.95
CA GLY A 293 15.94 30.45 39.68
C GLY A 293 14.45 30.73 39.53
N TRP A 294 13.60 29.69 39.49
CA TRP A 294 12.14 29.79 39.40
C TRP A 294 11.45 29.85 40.76
#